data_AF-A0A0R3CQJ9-F1
#
_entry.id   AF-A0A0R3CQJ9-F1
#
_cell.length_a   1.000
_cell.length_b   1.000
_cell.length_c   1.000
_cell.angle_alpha   90.00
_cell.angle_beta   90.00
_cell.angle_gamma   90.00
#
_symmetry.space_group_name_H-M   'P 1'
#
loop_
_entity.id
_entity.type
_entity.pdbx_description
1 polymer ?
#
loop_
_entity_poly.entity_id
_entity_poly.type
_entity_poly.pdbx_seq_one_letter_code
_entity_poly.pdbx_strand_id
1 'polypeptide(L)'
;MNRDKKGNKNRWGRFRVDQKWLRPEGGTPSATDEEWSTEEGRGDFVSFVDRLLAEARRKRKPANGIVLPEYALDWSTHDALVRHVRDHHPSIEFVISGVSRDCNGLLGNFVVVSTLYTNSFGERVAATHSRRKHHRWQLDGQQIESYGLQDELSTKCVWWEYLEIGHRIIHMDVFRNRSALTAVICEDLARVDPALSLIRSLGPNLVFALLMDGPQLAFRWPGSYAASLTDDPGSSVLTITCAALIDRSNASRKAAGLKRGPRSIALWRHHLRMGSAAPPYQGTHQLTLLPN
;
A
#
# COMPACT_ATOMS: atom_id res chain seq x y z
N MET A 1 21.33 50.45 -13.89
CA MET A 1 21.70 49.32 -13.01
C MET A 1 20.44 48.52 -12.73
N ASN A 2 20.19 47.52 -13.58
CA ASN A 2 18.96 46.72 -13.53
C ASN A 2 19.15 45.63 -12.46
N ARG A 3 18.34 45.67 -11.41
CA ARG A 3 18.28 44.59 -10.41
C ARG A 3 17.52 43.43 -11.01
N ASP A 4 18.26 42.48 -11.59
CA ASP A 4 17.77 41.13 -11.83
C ASP A 4 17.39 40.49 -10.49
N LYS A 5 16.12 40.62 -10.11
CA LYS A 5 15.47 39.67 -9.21
C LYS A 5 15.39 38.34 -9.97
N LYS A 6 16.48 37.56 -9.95
CA LYS A 6 16.47 36.16 -10.39
C LYS A 6 15.48 35.41 -9.50
N GLY A 7 14.27 35.22 -10.04
CA GLY A 7 13.23 34.40 -9.46
C GLY A 7 13.81 33.04 -9.09
N ASN A 8 13.49 32.61 -7.87
CA ASN A 8 13.77 31.29 -7.37
C ASN A 8 13.07 30.28 -8.29
N LYS A 9 13.76 29.83 -9.36
CA LYS A 9 13.26 28.76 -10.23
C LYS A 9 13.08 27.55 -9.34
N ASN A 10 11.83 27.13 -9.09
CA ASN A 10 11.52 25.92 -8.33
C ASN A 10 12.38 24.77 -8.83
N ARG A 11 13.41 24.40 -8.05
CA ARG A 11 14.30 23.30 -8.41
C ARG A 11 13.52 22.01 -8.21
N TRP A 12 13.46 21.19 -9.25
CA TRP A 12 12.85 19.88 -9.18
C TRP A 12 13.80 18.81 -9.70
N GLY A 13 13.62 17.59 -9.19
CA GLY A 13 14.44 16.43 -9.50
C GLY A 13 13.60 15.17 -9.70
N ARG A 14 14.28 14.08 -10.06
CA ARG A 14 13.67 12.76 -10.26
C ARG A 14 14.39 11.71 -9.43
N PHE A 15 13.64 10.81 -8.79
CA PHE A 15 14.19 9.69 -8.03
C PHE A 15 13.53 8.39 -8.47
N ARG A 16 14.16 7.23 -8.23
CA ARG A 16 13.53 5.92 -8.41
C ARG A 16 13.41 5.24 -7.05
N VAL A 17 12.35 4.48 -6.86
CA VAL A 17 12.25 3.56 -5.74
C VAL A 17 12.92 2.26 -6.15
N ASP A 18 13.81 1.77 -5.30
CA ASP A 18 14.51 0.50 -5.50
C ASP A 18 14.09 -0.50 -4.41
N GLN A 19 13.55 -1.64 -4.83
CA GLN A 19 12.94 -2.64 -3.97
C GLN A 19 14.01 -3.59 -3.37
N LYS A 20 15.01 -3.02 -2.69
CA LYS A 20 16.16 -3.78 -2.17
C LYS A 20 15.81 -4.75 -1.05
N TRP A 21 14.66 -4.60 -0.39
CA TRP A 21 14.27 -5.46 0.74
C TRP A 21 13.89 -6.88 0.33
N LEU A 22 13.72 -7.15 -0.97
CA LEU A 22 13.57 -8.51 -1.49
C LEU A 22 14.92 -9.16 -1.82
N ARG A 23 16.03 -8.45 -1.62
CA ARG A 23 17.40 -8.90 -1.88
C ARG A 23 18.15 -9.08 -0.56
N PRO A 24 18.35 -10.32 -0.09
CA PRO A 24 19.11 -10.58 1.14
C PRO A 24 20.57 -10.09 1.07
N GLU A 25 21.16 -9.98 -0.13
CA GLU A 25 22.61 -9.78 -0.32
C GLU A 25 23.07 -8.34 -0.65
N GLY A 26 22.19 -7.34 -0.62
CA GLY A 26 22.61 -5.93 -0.64
C GLY A 26 23.38 -5.41 -1.89
N GLY A 27 23.37 -6.14 -3.01
CA GLY A 27 24.09 -5.78 -4.24
C GLY A 27 23.60 -4.50 -4.94
N THR A 28 24.49 -3.85 -5.69
CA THR A 28 24.19 -2.72 -6.59
C THR A 28 23.25 -3.15 -7.72
N PRO A 29 22.26 -2.31 -8.12
CA PRO A 29 21.27 -2.71 -9.11
C PRO A 29 21.87 -2.85 -10.51
N SER A 30 21.71 -4.01 -11.12
CA SER A 30 21.75 -4.21 -12.57
C SER A 30 20.34 -4.08 -13.15
N ALA A 31 20.25 -3.79 -14.45
CA ALA A 31 19.00 -3.62 -15.18
C ALA A 31 18.13 -4.92 -15.25
N THR A 32 18.64 -6.04 -14.74
CA THR A 32 18.02 -7.38 -14.79
C THR A 32 17.82 -8.00 -13.40
N ASP A 33 18.03 -7.26 -12.31
CA ASP A 33 18.03 -7.84 -10.97
C ASP A 33 16.61 -7.99 -10.38
N GLU A 34 16.09 -9.21 -10.47
CA GLU A 34 14.71 -9.59 -10.19
C GLU A 34 14.55 -10.36 -8.86
N GLU A 35 13.49 -10.03 -8.12
CA GLU A 35 12.75 -10.88 -7.15
C GLU A 35 13.34 -11.12 -5.75
N TRP A 36 12.52 -11.68 -4.84
CA TRP A 36 12.98 -12.66 -3.86
C TRP A 36 13.78 -13.69 -4.66
N SER A 37 15.09 -13.46 -4.76
CA SER A 37 15.93 -14.03 -5.81
C SER A 37 16.08 -15.55 -5.73
N THR A 38 15.46 -16.18 -4.73
CA THR A 38 15.41 -17.63 -4.57
C THR A 38 13.98 -18.11 -4.29
N GLU A 39 13.67 -19.28 -4.81
CA GLU A 39 12.45 -20.03 -4.46
C GLU A 39 12.31 -20.23 -2.94
N GLU A 40 13.45 -20.38 -2.25
CA GLU A 40 13.54 -20.47 -0.78
C GLU A 40 13.02 -19.22 -0.09
N GLY A 41 13.52 -18.02 -0.45
CA GLY A 41 13.08 -16.78 0.19
C GLY A 41 11.59 -16.52 -0.02
N ARG A 42 11.07 -16.87 -1.21
CA ARG A 42 9.64 -16.83 -1.49
C ARG A 42 8.86 -17.79 -0.58
N GLY A 43 9.35 -19.02 -0.42
CA GLY A 43 8.77 -20.02 0.49
C GLY A 43 8.78 -19.57 1.95
N ASP A 44 9.84 -18.92 2.40
CA ASP A 44 9.97 -18.35 3.74
C ASP A 44 8.94 -17.25 3.99
N PHE A 45 8.71 -16.37 3.01
CA PHE A 45 7.68 -15.35 3.09
C PHE A 45 6.28 -15.95 3.18
N VAL A 46 5.96 -16.92 2.31
CA VAL A 46 4.66 -17.62 2.35
C VAL A 46 4.46 -18.30 3.72
N SER A 47 5.49 -18.98 4.21
CA SER A 47 5.47 -19.62 5.54
C SER A 47 5.31 -18.61 6.67
N PHE A 48 5.90 -17.43 6.56
CA PHE A 48 5.72 -16.34 7.50
C PHE A 48 4.25 -15.87 7.53
N VAL A 49 3.65 -15.63 6.36
CA VAL A 49 2.24 -15.23 6.27
C VAL A 49 1.31 -16.33 6.81
N ASP A 50 1.61 -17.60 6.53
CA ASP A 50 0.87 -18.76 7.05
C ASP A 50 0.85 -18.76 8.60
N ARG A 51 2.02 -18.57 9.23
CA ARG A 51 2.13 -18.43 10.68
C ARG A 51 1.33 -17.25 11.22
N LEU A 52 1.31 -16.12 10.51
CA LEU A 52 0.48 -14.96 10.89
C LEU A 52 -1.02 -15.26 10.82
N LEU A 53 -1.48 -15.97 9.79
CA LEU A 53 -2.88 -16.40 9.67
C LEU A 53 -3.28 -17.35 10.80
N ALA A 54 -2.40 -18.30 11.15
CA ALA A 54 -2.60 -19.20 12.28
C ALA A 54 -2.72 -18.43 13.61
N GLU A 55 -1.83 -17.47 13.87
CA GLU A 55 -1.88 -16.63 15.07
C GLU A 55 -3.12 -15.71 15.08
N ALA A 56 -3.53 -15.16 13.94
CA ALA A 56 -4.76 -14.38 13.82
C ALA A 56 -5.99 -15.21 14.20
N ARG A 57 -6.07 -16.44 13.68
CA ARG A 57 -7.16 -17.39 13.98
C ARG A 57 -7.19 -17.78 15.46
N ARG A 58 -6.04 -17.89 16.12
CA ARG A 58 -5.95 -18.19 17.55
C ARG A 58 -6.46 -17.03 18.42
N LYS A 59 -6.22 -15.79 18.00
CA LYS A 59 -6.57 -14.59 18.79
C LYS A 59 -8.02 -14.13 18.59
N ARG A 60 -8.58 -14.27 17.38
CA ARG A 60 -9.89 -13.74 16.99
C ARG A 60 -10.57 -14.61 15.92
N LYS A 61 -11.45 -14.00 15.12
CA LYS A 61 -12.08 -14.62 13.96
C LYS A 61 -11.04 -14.87 12.85
N PRO A 62 -11.27 -15.88 11.99
CA PRO A 62 -10.48 -16.07 10.78
C PRO A 62 -10.39 -14.78 9.96
N ALA A 63 -9.22 -14.48 9.42
CA ALA A 63 -9.05 -13.38 8.49
C ALA A 63 -9.80 -13.68 7.19
N ASN A 64 -10.35 -12.62 6.58
CA ASN A 64 -11.01 -12.68 5.28
C ASN A 64 -10.19 -12.09 4.14
N GLY A 65 -9.08 -11.42 4.45
CA GLY A 65 -8.27 -10.78 3.43
C GLY A 65 -6.85 -10.56 3.92
N ILE A 66 -5.94 -10.48 2.96
CA ILE A 66 -4.54 -10.12 3.17
C ILE A 66 -4.27 -8.85 2.38
N VAL A 67 -3.68 -7.85 3.04
CA VAL A 67 -3.37 -6.55 2.41
C VAL A 67 -1.93 -6.17 2.75
N LEU A 68 -1.14 -5.92 1.73
CA LEU A 68 0.27 -5.56 1.83
C LEU A 68 0.52 -4.17 1.22
N PRO A 69 1.42 -3.36 1.79
CA PRO A 69 1.63 -1.97 1.37
C PRO A 69 2.20 -1.84 -0.05
N GLU A 70 2.34 -0.60 -0.50
CA GLU A 70 2.96 -0.25 -1.78
C GLU A 70 4.36 -0.87 -1.91
N TYR A 71 4.68 -1.42 -3.09
CA TYR A 71 5.94 -2.12 -3.35
C TYR A 71 6.30 -3.26 -2.38
N ALA A 72 5.35 -3.85 -1.65
CA ALA A 72 5.68 -4.93 -0.70
C ALA A 72 6.37 -6.14 -1.35
N LEU A 73 5.89 -6.59 -2.51
CA LEU A 73 6.30 -7.84 -3.15
C LEU A 73 6.72 -7.67 -4.61
N ASP A 74 7.30 -8.71 -5.20
CA ASP A 74 7.31 -8.92 -6.65
C ASP A 74 6.06 -9.75 -7.07
N TRP A 75 5.88 -9.93 -8.39
CA TRP A 75 4.78 -10.74 -8.93
C TRP A 75 4.85 -12.20 -8.48
N SER A 76 6.02 -12.83 -8.62
CA SER A 76 6.20 -14.26 -8.38
C SER A 76 5.91 -14.65 -6.93
N THR A 77 6.20 -13.77 -5.98
CA THR A 77 5.90 -13.94 -4.56
C THR A 77 4.44 -13.69 -4.24
N HIS A 78 3.81 -12.69 -4.88
CA HIS A 78 2.37 -12.51 -4.77
C HIS A 78 1.62 -13.75 -5.26
N ASP A 79 1.99 -14.28 -6.43
CA ASP A 79 1.40 -15.45 -7.06
C ASP A 79 1.59 -16.72 -6.19
N ALA A 80 2.78 -16.94 -5.63
CA ALA A 80 3.01 -18.03 -4.69
C ALA A 80 2.16 -17.91 -3.41
N LEU A 81 2.05 -16.71 -2.84
CA LEU A 81 1.17 -16.46 -1.69
C LEU A 81 -0.29 -16.76 -2.04
N VAL A 82 -0.77 -16.31 -3.20
CA VAL A 82 -2.15 -16.52 -3.64
C VAL A 82 -2.44 -18.01 -3.82
N ARG A 83 -1.54 -18.78 -4.45
CA ARG A 83 -1.71 -20.24 -4.58
C ARG A 83 -1.77 -20.93 -3.23
N HIS A 84 -0.84 -20.62 -2.32
CA HIS A 84 -0.83 -21.19 -0.98
C HIS A 84 -2.11 -20.88 -0.20
N VAL A 85 -2.55 -19.62 -0.23
CA VAL A 85 -3.77 -19.18 0.46
C VAL A 85 -5.03 -19.75 -0.19
N ARG A 86 -5.04 -19.90 -1.52
CA ARG A 86 -6.12 -20.57 -2.26
C ARG A 86 -6.30 -22.01 -1.76
N ASP A 87 -5.21 -22.73 -1.56
CA ASP A 87 -5.25 -24.18 -1.28
C ASP A 87 -5.43 -24.48 0.21
N HIS A 88 -4.90 -23.62 1.09
CA HIS A 88 -4.84 -23.91 2.54
C HIS A 88 -5.74 -23.03 3.41
N HIS A 89 -6.21 -21.88 2.92
CA HIS A 89 -6.94 -20.88 3.72
C HIS A 89 -8.30 -20.51 3.11
N PRO A 90 -9.34 -21.34 3.27
CA PRO A 90 -10.65 -21.12 2.66
C PRO A 90 -11.37 -19.86 3.15
N SER A 91 -11.00 -19.31 4.31
CA SER A 91 -11.61 -18.09 4.85
C SER A 91 -11.16 -16.80 4.16
N ILE A 92 -10.03 -16.83 3.44
CA ILE A 92 -9.42 -15.65 2.80
C ILE A 92 -10.03 -15.45 1.43
N GLU A 93 -10.74 -14.36 1.21
CA GLU A 93 -11.48 -14.10 -0.03
C GLU A 93 -10.72 -13.18 -0.98
N PHE A 94 -9.69 -12.49 -0.50
CA PHE A 94 -8.85 -11.67 -1.36
C PHE A 94 -7.44 -11.50 -0.81
N VAL A 95 -6.49 -11.29 -1.73
CA VAL A 95 -5.12 -10.86 -1.45
C VAL A 95 -4.85 -9.61 -2.27
N ILE A 96 -4.43 -8.53 -1.60
CA ILE A 96 -4.11 -7.24 -2.22
C ILE A 96 -2.66 -6.90 -1.90
N SER A 97 -1.86 -6.56 -2.91
CA SER A 97 -0.44 -6.24 -2.70
C SER A 97 0.03 -5.13 -3.62
N GLY A 98 0.88 -4.25 -3.10
CA GLY A 98 1.72 -3.40 -3.93
C GLY A 98 2.88 -4.21 -4.48
N VAL A 99 3.10 -4.17 -5.79
CA VAL A 99 4.14 -4.96 -6.46
C VAL A 99 5.00 -4.13 -7.39
N SER A 100 6.26 -4.56 -7.55
CA SER A 100 7.25 -3.96 -8.47
C SER A 100 7.12 -4.44 -9.92
N ARG A 101 6.36 -5.51 -10.14
CA ARG A 101 6.10 -6.10 -11.45
C ARG A 101 4.67 -6.61 -11.53
N ASP A 102 4.01 -6.37 -12.65
CA ASP A 102 2.62 -6.76 -12.86
C ASP A 102 2.47 -8.22 -13.30
N CYS A 103 1.23 -8.70 -13.47
CA CYS A 103 0.97 -10.10 -13.86
C CYS A 103 1.38 -10.44 -15.30
N ASN A 104 1.80 -9.44 -16.08
CA ASN A 104 2.28 -9.60 -17.46
C ASN A 104 3.80 -9.37 -17.55
N GLY A 105 4.49 -9.21 -16.42
CA GLY A 105 5.93 -9.04 -16.37
C GLY A 105 6.41 -7.59 -16.56
N LEU A 106 5.53 -6.60 -16.58
CA LEU A 106 5.92 -5.19 -16.72
C LEU A 106 6.47 -4.62 -15.42
N LEU A 107 7.64 -3.99 -15.49
CA LEU A 107 8.27 -3.28 -14.37
C LEU A 107 7.56 -1.96 -14.06
N GLY A 108 7.46 -1.63 -12.77
CA GLY A 108 6.83 -0.38 -12.32
C GLY A 108 6.24 -0.49 -10.92
N ASN A 109 5.24 0.34 -10.63
CA ASN A 109 4.54 0.35 -9.36
C ASN A 109 3.08 -0.02 -9.60
N PHE A 110 2.67 -1.17 -9.11
CA PHE A 110 1.34 -1.72 -9.35
C PHE A 110 0.67 -2.12 -8.06
N VAL A 111 -0.65 -2.19 -8.11
CA VAL A 111 -1.46 -2.94 -7.16
C VAL A 111 -1.97 -4.18 -7.87
N VAL A 112 -1.87 -5.31 -7.20
CA VAL A 112 -2.46 -6.57 -7.62
C VAL A 112 -3.57 -6.93 -6.64
N VAL A 113 -4.72 -7.30 -7.19
CA VAL A 113 -5.85 -7.83 -6.45
C VAL A 113 -6.15 -9.22 -6.97
N SER A 114 -6.19 -10.18 -6.05
CA SER A 114 -6.53 -11.57 -6.31
C SER A 114 -7.75 -11.93 -5.49
N THR A 115 -8.91 -12.08 -6.13
CA THR A 115 -10.17 -12.47 -5.50
C THR A 115 -10.34 -13.99 -5.57
N LEU A 116 -10.57 -14.62 -4.41
CA LEU A 116 -10.66 -16.06 -4.23
C LEU A 116 -12.12 -16.49 -4.06
N TYR A 117 -12.60 -17.39 -4.92
CA TYR A 117 -13.97 -17.89 -4.88
C TYR A 117 -14.06 -19.32 -5.40
N THR A 118 -15.18 -19.99 -5.12
CA THR A 118 -15.49 -21.31 -5.67
C THR A 118 -16.26 -21.14 -6.98
N ASN A 119 -15.74 -21.70 -8.07
CA ASN A 119 -16.37 -21.64 -9.39
C ASN A 119 -17.57 -22.59 -9.49
N SER A 120 -18.26 -22.61 -10.64
CA SER A 120 -19.42 -23.48 -10.89
C SER A 120 -19.10 -24.98 -10.85
N PHE A 121 -17.83 -25.36 -10.95
CA PHE A 121 -17.35 -26.74 -10.88
C PHE A 121 -16.95 -27.16 -9.46
N GLY A 122 -17.13 -26.28 -8.46
CA GLY A 122 -16.75 -26.56 -7.08
C GLY A 122 -15.27 -26.36 -6.78
N GLU A 123 -14.49 -25.84 -7.73
CA GLU A 123 -13.06 -25.60 -7.57
C GLU A 123 -12.81 -24.20 -7.02
N ARG A 124 -11.89 -24.09 -6.06
CA ARG A 124 -11.46 -22.80 -5.54
C ARG A 124 -10.45 -22.18 -6.48
N VAL A 125 -10.77 -21.01 -7.03
CA VAL A 125 -9.96 -20.30 -8.03
C VAL A 125 -9.61 -18.90 -7.54
N ALA A 126 -8.57 -18.31 -8.16
CA ALA A 126 -8.16 -16.93 -7.93
C ALA A 126 -8.33 -16.13 -9.23
N ALA A 127 -9.21 -15.13 -9.24
CA ALA A 127 -9.27 -14.14 -10.30
C ALA A 127 -8.33 -12.99 -9.94
N THR A 128 -7.29 -12.80 -10.76
CA THR A 128 -6.21 -11.85 -10.48
C THR A 128 -6.16 -10.78 -11.55
N HIS A 129 -5.96 -9.54 -11.14
CA HIS A 129 -5.63 -8.45 -12.04
C HIS A 129 -4.60 -7.53 -11.41
N SER A 130 -3.87 -6.81 -12.25
CA SER A 130 -2.88 -5.82 -11.83
C SER A 130 -3.16 -4.46 -12.46
N ARG A 131 -2.90 -3.39 -11.70
CA ARG A 131 -3.06 -2.02 -12.19
C ARG A 131 -1.89 -1.16 -11.78
N ARG A 132 -1.37 -0.38 -12.74
CA ARG A 132 -0.31 0.59 -12.49
C ARG A 132 -0.81 1.78 -11.67
N LYS A 133 0.10 2.39 -10.92
CA LYS A 133 -0.08 3.69 -10.25
C LYS A 133 -0.38 4.80 -11.25
N HIS A 134 -1.29 5.71 -10.92
CA HIS A 134 -1.70 6.82 -11.81
C HIS A 134 -0.95 8.12 -11.57
N HIS A 135 -0.37 8.28 -10.37
CA HIS A 135 0.36 9.46 -9.98
C HIS A 135 1.75 9.14 -9.45
N ARG A 136 2.74 9.92 -9.89
CA ARG A 136 4.10 9.85 -9.35
C ARG A 136 4.10 10.35 -7.92
N TRP A 137 4.84 9.67 -7.04
CA TRP A 137 5.05 10.20 -5.70
C TRP A 137 5.85 11.50 -5.76
N GLN A 138 5.31 12.55 -5.14
CA GLN A 138 5.99 13.81 -4.94
C GLN A 138 6.57 13.87 -3.52
N LEU A 139 7.83 14.26 -3.40
CA LEU A 139 8.51 14.49 -2.14
C LEU A 139 8.97 15.93 -2.02
N ASP A 140 8.52 16.61 -0.97
CA ASP A 140 9.03 17.93 -0.56
C ASP A 140 10.16 17.81 0.48
N GLY A 141 10.77 18.95 0.82
CA GLY A 141 11.86 19.01 1.79
C GLY A 141 11.46 18.49 3.18
N GLN A 142 10.24 18.75 3.62
CA GLN A 142 9.75 18.29 4.92
C GLN A 142 9.58 16.77 4.96
N GLN A 143 9.06 16.18 3.89
CA GLN A 143 8.95 14.73 3.75
C GLN A 143 10.33 14.08 3.66
N ILE A 144 11.27 14.67 2.91
CA ILE A 144 12.65 14.18 2.82
C ILE A 144 13.31 14.15 4.20
N GLU A 145 13.20 15.22 4.98
CA GLU A 145 13.70 15.27 6.36
C GLU A 145 13.00 14.26 7.25
N SER A 146 11.67 14.22 7.16
CA SER A 146 10.84 13.32 7.96
C SER A 146 11.13 11.86 7.66
N TYR A 147 11.53 11.52 6.45
CA TYR A 147 11.90 10.17 6.04
C TYR A 147 13.38 9.90 6.13
N GLY A 148 14.20 10.85 6.56
CA GLY A 148 15.64 10.63 6.67
C GLY A 148 16.30 10.39 5.30
N LEU A 149 15.84 11.04 4.23
CA LEU A 149 16.32 10.83 2.85
C LEU A 149 17.36 11.87 2.41
N GLN A 150 17.87 12.70 3.33
CA GLN A 150 18.77 13.82 3.03
C GLN A 150 20.09 13.41 2.39
N ASP A 151 20.56 12.18 2.64
CA ASP A 151 21.80 11.65 2.06
C ASP A 151 21.70 11.42 0.54
N GLU A 152 20.47 11.21 0.05
CA GLU A 152 20.19 10.89 -1.36
C GLU A 152 19.47 12.04 -2.08
N LEU A 153 18.58 12.75 -1.37
CA LEU A 153 17.69 13.76 -1.93
C LEU A 153 17.87 15.11 -1.19
N SER A 154 18.14 16.16 -1.96
CA SER A 154 18.22 17.52 -1.42
C SER A 154 16.86 18.03 -0.95
N THR A 155 16.79 18.57 0.26
CA THR A 155 15.59 19.22 0.83
C THR A 155 15.21 20.54 0.17
N LYS A 156 16.09 21.08 -0.69
CA LYS A 156 15.89 22.34 -1.42
C LYS A 156 15.20 22.17 -2.77
N CYS A 157 14.78 20.94 -3.10
CA CYS A 157 14.14 20.59 -4.36
C CYS A 157 12.83 19.84 -4.10
N VAL A 158 11.89 19.92 -5.04
CA VAL A 158 10.76 19.00 -5.11
C VAL A 158 11.14 17.80 -5.97
N TRP A 159 10.95 16.60 -5.45
CA TRP A 159 11.35 15.37 -6.13
C TRP A 159 10.14 14.59 -6.62
N TRP A 160 10.22 14.07 -7.83
CA TRP A 160 9.18 13.26 -8.43
C TRP A 160 9.69 11.85 -8.71
N GLU A 161 8.88 10.86 -8.36
CA GLU A 161 9.16 9.46 -8.69
C GLU A 161 9.24 9.29 -10.20
N TYR A 162 10.34 8.74 -10.67
CA TYR A 162 10.54 8.41 -12.07
C TYR A 162 9.95 7.04 -12.34
N LEU A 163 8.70 7.06 -12.80
CA LEU A 163 8.01 5.90 -13.33
C LEU A 163 7.18 6.27 -14.56
N GLU A 164 6.92 5.28 -15.39
CA GLU A 164 6.04 5.41 -16.55
C GLU A 164 4.57 5.32 -16.10
N ILE A 165 3.79 6.37 -16.35
CA ILE A 165 2.36 6.39 -16.06
C ILE A 165 1.63 5.86 -17.29
N GLY A 166 0.93 4.74 -17.12
CA GLY A 166 0.15 4.10 -18.17
C GLY A 166 -1.29 4.60 -18.25
N HIS A 167 -2.14 3.81 -18.92
CA HIS A 167 -3.58 4.07 -18.97
C HIS A 167 -4.20 4.07 -17.56
N ARG A 168 -5.11 5.01 -17.35
CA ARG A 168 -5.79 5.23 -16.07
C ARG A 168 -7.01 4.33 -15.99
N ILE A 169 -6.81 3.13 -15.44
CA ILE A 169 -7.84 2.09 -15.26
C ILE A 169 -8.20 2.01 -13.78
N ILE A 170 -9.48 1.82 -13.42
CA ILE A 170 -9.89 1.47 -12.06
C ILE A 170 -10.57 0.10 -12.11
N HIS A 171 -10.10 -0.82 -11.28
CA HIS A 171 -10.73 -2.13 -11.15
C HIS A 171 -11.64 -2.17 -9.93
N MET A 172 -12.71 -2.95 -10.05
CA MET A 172 -13.69 -3.14 -9.00
C MET A 172 -14.03 -4.62 -8.89
N ASP A 173 -13.86 -5.19 -7.70
CA ASP A 173 -14.13 -6.60 -7.44
C ASP A 173 -15.34 -6.75 -6.57
N VAL A 174 -16.31 -7.54 -7.04
CA VAL A 174 -17.43 -8.01 -6.22
C VAL A 174 -17.06 -9.37 -5.65
N PHE A 175 -16.68 -9.39 -4.36
CA PHE A 175 -16.20 -10.62 -3.71
C PHE A 175 -17.26 -11.27 -2.80
N ARG A 176 -18.33 -10.55 -2.47
CA ARG A 176 -19.53 -11.07 -1.78
C ARG A 176 -20.78 -10.37 -2.30
N ASN A 177 -21.94 -10.94 -2.00
CA ASN A 177 -23.21 -10.25 -2.21
C ASN A 177 -23.17 -8.87 -1.52
N ARG A 178 -23.38 -7.80 -2.31
CA ARG A 178 -23.33 -6.39 -1.87
C ARG A 178 -21.97 -5.91 -1.34
N SER A 179 -20.87 -6.62 -1.58
CA SER A 179 -19.53 -6.15 -1.20
C SER A 179 -18.67 -5.95 -2.44
N ALA A 180 -18.26 -4.71 -2.67
CA ALA A 180 -17.43 -4.29 -3.78
C ALA A 180 -16.20 -3.58 -3.23
N LEU A 181 -15.02 -4.00 -3.68
CA LEU A 181 -13.75 -3.41 -3.28
C LEU A 181 -13.00 -2.80 -4.46
N THR A 182 -12.14 -1.84 -4.13
CA THR A 182 -11.10 -1.34 -5.03
C THR A 182 -9.84 -0.99 -4.22
N ALA A 183 -8.73 -0.79 -4.91
CA ALA A 183 -7.47 -0.40 -4.27
C ALA A 183 -6.81 0.79 -4.97
N VAL A 184 -6.14 1.67 -4.23
CA VAL A 184 -5.40 2.84 -4.74
C VAL A 184 -3.98 2.83 -4.19
N ILE A 185 -3.04 3.50 -4.87
CA ILE A 185 -1.63 3.49 -4.50
C ILE A 185 -1.17 4.91 -4.18
N CYS A 186 -0.76 5.15 -2.94
CA CYS A 186 -0.11 6.38 -2.49
C CYS A 186 -0.80 7.65 -2.98
N GLU A 187 -0.13 8.41 -3.84
CA GLU A 187 -0.57 9.67 -4.42
C GLU A 187 -1.92 9.56 -5.16
N ASP A 188 -2.33 8.37 -5.61
CA ASP A 188 -3.66 8.12 -6.18
C ASP A 188 -4.79 8.41 -5.19
N LEU A 189 -4.54 8.25 -3.87
CA LEU A 189 -5.49 8.64 -2.82
C LEU A 189 -5.55 10.16 -2.62
N ALA A 190 -4.49 10.90 -2.94
CA ALA A 190 -4.40 12.34 -2.71
C ALA A 190 -4.92 13.20 -3.89
N ARG A 191 -5.14 12.58 -5.05
CA ARG A 191 -5.45 13.27 -6.31
C ARG A 191 -6.86 12.93 -6.79
N VAL A 192 -7.68 13.97 -6.96
CA VAL A 192 -9.10 13.83 -7.38
C VAL A 192 -9.22 13.13 -8.74
N ASP A 193 -8.49 13.61 -9.76
CA ASP A 193 -8.47 12.99 -11.07
C ASP A 193 -7.25 12.09 -11.24
N PRO A 194 -7.38 10.91 -11.86
CA PRO A 194 -8.58 10.34 -12.48
C PRO A 194 -9.33 9.38 -11.54
N ALA A 195 -8.75 9.04 -10.38
CA ALA A 195 -9.11 7.84 -9.63
C ALA A 195 -10.25 8.12 -8.65
N LEU A 196 -10.11 9.16 -7.84
CA LEU A 196 -11.06 9.48 -6.77
C LEU A 196 -12.44 9.91 -7.31
N SER A 197 -12.50 10.63 -8.43
CA SER A 197 -13.78 10.98 -9.07
C SER A 197 -14.57 9.74 -9.49
N LEU A 198 -13.92 8.79 -10.16
CA LEU A 198 -14.53 7.51 -10.55
C LEU A 198 -14.91 6.63 -9.35
N ILE A 199 -14.05 6.56 -8.32
CA ILE A 199 -14.34 5.79 -7.11
C ILE A 199 -15.58 6.34 -6.41
N ARG A 200 -15.73 7.68 -6.32
CA ARG A 200 -16.93 8.30 -5.76
C ARG A 200 -18.18 7.95 -6.56
N SER A 201 -18.10 8.03 -7.89
CA SER A 201 -19.24 7.71 -8.76
C SER A 201 -19.66 6.23 -8.68
N LEU A 202 -18.70 5.32 -8.53
CA LEU A 202 -18.96 3.88 -8.47
C LEU A 202 -19.43 3.41 -7.08
N GLY A 203 -19.00 4.07 -6.01
CA GLY A 203 -19.47 3.76 -4.66
C GLY A 203 -19.02 2.41 -4.09
N PRO A 204 -17.75 1.98 -4.20
CA PRO A 204 -17.31 0.74 -3.57
C PRO A 204 -17.44 0.86 -2.05
N ASN A 205 -17.91 -0.20 -1.39
CA ASN A 205 -18.01 -0.19 0.07
C ASN A 205 -16.67 -0.41 0.77
N LEU A 206 -15.67 -0.96 0.09
CA LEU A 206 -14.31 -1.12 0.60
C LEU A 206 -13.28 -0.45 -0.33
N VAL A 207 -12.40 0.37 0.24
CA VAL A 207 -11.28 0.98 -0.48
C VAL A 207 -9.98 0.69 0.28
N PHE A 208 -9.00 0.13 -0.40
CA PHE A 208 -7.67 -0.15 0.15
C PHE A 208 -6.63 0.82 -0.42
N ALA A 209 -6.06 1.69 0.40
CA ALA A 209 -4.98 2.57 0.01
C ALA A 209 -3.64 2.00 0.45
N LEU A 210 -2.85 1.54 -0.51
CA LEU A 210 -1.51 1.01 -0.31
C LEU A 210 -0.51 2.14 -0.39
N LEU A 211 0.25 2.38 0.69
CA LEU A 211 1.09 3.55 0.82
C LEU A 211 2.53 3.19 1.12
N MET A 212 3.43 4.07 0.69
CA MET A 212 4.79 4.24 1.19
C MET A 212 4.87 5.61 1.90
N ASP A 213 4.21 5.71 3.06
CA ASP A 213 4.09 6.94 3.86
C ASP A 213 4.54 6.71 5.32
N GLY A 214 4.63 7.79 6.10
CA GLY A 214 4.80 7.73 7.56
C GLY A 214 3.61 7.12 8.32
N PRO A 215 3.53 7.31 9.65
CA PRO A 215 2.50 6.69 10.48
C PRO A 215 1.07 7.01 10.00
N GLN A 216 0.21 6.00 9.97
CA GLN A 216 -1.18 6.12 9.50
C GLN A 216 -2.05 6.70 10.61
N LEU A 217 -2.29 8.01 10.53
CA LEU A 217 -2.97 8.81 11.56
C LEU A 217 -4.11 9.62 10.95
N ALA A 218 -5.18 9.78 11.71
CA ALA A 218 -6.40 10.46 11.31
C ALA A 218 -6.19 11.88 10.76
N PHE A 219 -5.22 12.63 11.33
CA PHE A 219 -4.92 14.02 10.99
C PHE A 219 -3.85 14.18 9.91
N ARG A 220 -3.21 13.09 9.46
CA ARG A 220 -2.25 13.13 8.35
C ARG A 220 -3.00 13.05 7.02
N TRP A 221 -2.32 13.42 5.94
CA TRP A 221 -2.89 13.44 4.60
C TRP A 221 -3.67 12.15 4.24
N PRO A 222 -3.21 10.92 4.50
CA PRO A 222 -3.98 9.73 4.13
C PRO A 222 -5.30 9.65 4.89
N GLY A 223 -5.29 10.07 6.16
CA GLY A 223 -6.48 10.13 7.01
C GLY A 223 -7.50 11.16 6.53
N SER A 224 -7.05 12.30 6.00
CA SER A 224 -7.92 13.34 5.44
C SER A 224 -8.56 12.90 4.12
N TYR A 225 -7.78 12.35 3.18
CA TYR A 225 -8.35 11.90 1.90
C TYR A 225 -9.20 10.62 2.03
N ALA A 226 -8.84 9.73 2.97
CA ALA A 226 -9.70 8.59 3.32
C ALA A 226 -11.05 9.06 3.91
N ALA A 227 -11.06 10.15 4.69
CA ALA A 227 -12.31 10.73 5.18
C ALA A 227 -13.20 11.19 4.02
N SER A 228 -12.63 11.81 2.98
CA SER A 228 -13.44 12.24 1.84
C SER A 228 -14.17 11.09 1.12
N LEU A 229 -13.58 9.89 1.06
CA LEU A 229 -14.26 8.69 0.53
C LEU A 229 -15.23 8.06 1.54
N THR A 230 -14.97 8.25 2.83
CA THR A 230 -15.85 7.82 3.91
C THR A 230 -17.11 8.67 3.98
N ASP A 231 -17.00 9.96 3.72
CA ASP A 231 -18.11 10.91 3.75
C ASP A 231 -18.92 10.83 2.44
N ASP A 232 -18.24 10.64 1.30
CA ASP A 232 -18.85 10.45 -0.01
C ASP A 232 -17.92 9.57 -0.88
N PRO A 233 -18.29 8.32 -1.19
CA PRO A 233 -19.66 7.79 -1.26
C PRO A 233 -20.13 6.98 -0.03
N GLY A 234 -19.42 7.03 1.10
CA GLY A 234 -19.74 6.18 2.26
C GLY A 234 -18.84 4.95 2.38
N SER A 235 -17.70 4.91 1.70
CA SER A 235 -16.79 3.77 1.73
C SER A 235 -16.17 3.53 3.11
N SER A 236 -15.87 2.28 3.44
CA SER A 236 -14.87 1.97 4.47
C SER A 236 -13.49 1.95 3.83
N VAL A 237 -12.56 2.70 4.40
CA VAL A 237 -11.24 2.92 3.82
C VAL A 237 -10.16 2.39 4.76
N LEU A 238 -9.32 1.49 4.25
CA LEU A 238 -8.10 1.05 4.92
C LEU A 238 -6.91 1.72 4.26
N THR A 239 -6.17 2.55 4.99
CA THR A 239 -4.82 2.95 4.58
C THR A 239 -3.79 2.07 5.26
N ILE A 240 -2.76 1.63 4.53
CA ILE A 240 -1.69 0.79 5.06
C ILE A 240 -0.34 1.21 4.50
N THR A 241 0.68 1.24 5.34
CA THR A 241 2.08 1.56 4.98
C THR A 241 3.05 0.54 5.56
N CYS A 242 4.31 0.61 5.13
CA CYS A 242 5.38 -0.24 5.66
C CYS A 242 5.93 0.28 7.00
N ALA A 243 6.24 -0.64 7.91
CA ALA A 243 6.86 -0.30 9.20
C ALA A 243 8.26 0.30 9.03
N ALA A 244 8.98 -0.06 7.96
CA ALA A 244 10.33 0.39 7.69
C ALA A 244 10.43 1.91 7.49
N LEU A 245 9.50 2.52 6.73
CA LEU A 245 9.51 3.97 6.52
C LEU A 245 9.13 4.74 7.80
N ILE A 246 8.22 4.18 8.60
CA ILE A 246 7.90 4.71 9.94
C ILE A 246 9.14 4.67 10.85
N ASP A 247 9.89 3.57 10.80
CA ASP A 247 11.10 3.41 11.61
C ASP A 247 12.23 4.33 11.17
N ARG A 248 12.41 4.50 9.86
CA ARG A 248 13.31 5.52 9.31
C ARG A 248 12.92 6.92 9.79
N SER A 249 11.63 7.25 9.76
CA SER A 249 11.13 8.53 10.26
C SER A 249 11.38 8.72 11.76
N ASN A 250 11.18 7.67 12.55
CA ASN A 250 11.46 7.69 13.98
C ASN A 250 12.96 7.81 14.28
N ALA A 251 13.83 7.25 13.44
CA ALA A 251 15.27 7.45 13.56
C ALA A 251 15.65 8.92 13.31
N SER A 252 15.10 9.56 12.28
CA SER A 252 15.30 11.00 12.04
C SER A 252 14.83 11.86 13.20
N ARG A 253 13.65 11.55 13.78
CA ARG A 253 13.15 12.24 14.99
C ARG A 253 14.11 12.09 16.17
N LYS A 254 14.60 10.87 16.41
CA LYS A 254 15.56 10.59 17.48
C LYS A 254 16.85 11.38 17.28
N ALA A 255 17.39 11.42 16.06
CA ALA A 255 18.58 12.20 15.73
C ALA A 255 18.39 13.70 15.97
N ALA A 256 17.17 14.21 15.77
CA ALA A 256 16.79 15.59 16.08
C ALA A 256 16.43 15.84 17.56
N GLY A 257 16.65 14.87 18.47
CA GLY A 257 16.30 15.01 19.89
C GLY A 257 14.79 14.97 20.19
N LEU A 258 13.96 14.59 19.22
CA LEU A 258 12.51 14.52 19.36
C LEU A 258 12.07 13.14 19.87
N LYS A 259 10.95 13.11 20.60
CA LYS A 259 10.31 11.86 21.01
C LYS A 259 9.88 11.04 19.78
N ARG A 260 9.97 9.72 19.93
CA ARG A 260 9.49 8.74 18.95
C ARG A 260 8.01 9.00 18.62
N GLY A 261 7.68 9.01 17.34
CA GLY A 261 6.31 9.10 16.88
C GLY A 261 5.56 7.77 16.99
N PRO A 262 4.24 7.78 16.69
CA PRO A 262 3.43 6.57 16.65
C PRO A 262 3.95 5.56 15.63
N ARG A 263 3.75 4.26 15.90
CA ARG A 263 4.08 3.15 14.97
C ARG A 263 2.86 2.58 14.23
N SER A 264 1.82 3.39 14.03
CA SER A 264 0.59 2.92 13.38
C SER A 264 0.85 2.63 11.90
N ILE A 265 0.85 1.35 11.51
CA ILE A 265 1.05 0.93 10.11
C ILE A 265 -0.21 1.05 9.27
N ALA A 266 -1.38 1.17 9.90
CA ALA A 266 -2.65 1.23 9.20
C ALA A 266 -3.69 2.09 9.93
N LEU A 267 -4.62 2.64 9.16
CA LEU A 267 -5.78 3.38 9.65
C LEU A 267 -7.02 2.83 8.95
N TRP A 268 -8.01 2.43 9.75
CA TRP A 268 -9.33 2.05 9.27
C TRP A 268 -10.32 3.21 9.51
N ARG A 269 -10.96 3.71 8.46
CA ARG A 269 -12.05 4.68 8.52
C ARG A 269 -13.34 4.07 7.99
N HIS A 270 -14.46 4.47 8.59
CA HIS A 270 -15.79 4.00 8.22
C HIS A 270 -16.85 5.04 8.61
N HIS A 271 -17.85 5.23 7.75
CA HIS A 271 -18.93 6.21 7.90
C HIS A 271 -19.74 6.07 9.21
N LEU A 272 -19.74 4.89 9.85
CA LEU A 272 -20.50 4.66 11.09
C LEU A 272 -19.79 5.19 12.36
N ARG A 273 -18.60 5.79 12.24
CA ARG A 273 -17.87 6.29 13.42
C ARG A 273 -17.19 7.65 13.17
N MET A 274 -17.74 8.71 13.76
CA MET A 274 -16.91 9.84 14.19
C MET A 274 -15.84 9.33 15.16
N GLY A 275 -14.62 9.85 15.02
CA GLY A 275 -13.38 9.23 15.49
C GLY A 275 -13.39 8.62 16.90
N SER A 276 -12.96 7.36 16.98
CA SER A 276 -12.40 6.76 18.21
C SER A 276 -11.32 5.75 17.82
N ALA A 277 -10.15 5.86 18.44
CA ALA A 277 -9.18 4.77 18.49
C ALA A 277 -9.84 3.61 19.26
N ALA A 278 -10.03 2.46 18.60
CA ALA A 278 -10.98 1.43 19.02
C ALA A 278 -10.61 0.69 20.32
N PRO A 279 -11.61 0.40 21.16
CA PRO A 279 -11.88 -0.99 21.61
C PRO A 279 -13.31 -1.46 21.24
N PRO A 280 -13.64 -2.76 21.44
CA PRO A 280 -14.38 -3.55 20.46
C PRO A 280 -15.89 -3.74 20.73
N TYR A 281 -16.59 -4.21 19.67
CA TYR A 281 -17.96 -4.75 19.59
C TYR A 281 -19.07 -3.72 19.30
N GLN A 282 -20.11 -3.97 18.49
CA GLN A 282 -20.70 -5.18 17.86
C GLN A 282 -20.94 -4.93 16.35
N GLY A 283 -20.72 -5.94 15.49
CA GLY A 283 -21.05 -5.91 14.05
C GLY A 283 -19.91 -5.64 13.07
N THR A 284 -18.67 -5.49 13.53
CA THR A 284 -17.58 -4.89 12.74
C THR A 284 -16.78 -5.87 11.86
N HIS A 285 -16.60 -5.53 10.58
CA HIS A 285 -15.40 -5.91 9.82
C HIS A 285 -14.19 -5.44 10.64
N GLN A 286 -13.52 -6.38 11.29
CA GLN A 286 -12.42 -6.08 12.20
C GLN A 286 -11.10 -6.36 11.50
N LEU A 287 -10.31 -5.31 11.28
CA LEU A 287 -8.94 -5.43 10.84
C LEU A 287 -8.09 -5.91 12.01
N THR A 288 -7.54 -7.13 11.90
CA THR A 288 -6.52 -7.62 12.83
C THR A 288 -5.16 -7.28 12.23
N LEU A 289 -4.52 -6.24 12.77
CA LEU A 289 -3.12 -5.93 12.48
C LEU A 289 -2.25 -6.74 13.44
N LEU A 290 -1.47 -7.67 12.90
CA LEU A 290 -0.43 -8.34 13.66
C LEU A 290 0.86 -7.55 13.49
N PRO A 291 1.39 -6.91 14.55
CA PRO A 291 2.75 -6.41 14.50
C PRO A 291 3.73 -7.60 14.52
N ASN A 292 4.88 -7.42 13.85
CA ASN A 292 6.07 -8.25 14.06
C ASN A 292 6.55 -8.15 15.50
#